data_AF-A0A526S276-F1
#
_entry.id   AF-A0A526S276-F1
#
_cell.length_a   1.000
_cell.length_b   1.000
_cell.length_c   1.000
_cell.angle_alpha   90.00
_cell.angle_beta   90.00
_cell.angle_gamma   90.00
#
_symmetry.space_group_name_H-M   'P 1'
#
loop_
_entity.id
_entity.type
_entity.pdbx_description
1 polymer ?
#
loop_
_entity_poly.entity_id
_entity_poly.type
_entity_poly.pdbx_seq_one_letter_code
_entity_poly.pdbx_strand_id
1 'polypeptide(L)'
;MIRAGAGEIPADLVVRNVRLLDVVTGRVSETDIAIVGDRIVGTHARYQAAEVIDGRGRFAVPGFIDTHLHIESSLVSPLEFDR
;
A
#
# COMPACT_ATOMS: atom_id res chain seq x y z
N MET A 1 11.61 -8.53 8.87
CA MET A 1 10.46 -8.87 8.01
C MET A 1 9.54 -9.92 8.65
N ILE A 2 9.91 -11.20 8.75
CA ILE A 2 9.00 -12.27 9.25
C ILE A 2 8.42 -11.95 10.65
N ARG A 3 9.27 -11.58 11.61
CA ARG A 3 8.84 -11.22 12.97
C ARG A 3 7.89 -10.01 13.00
N ALA A 4 8.06 -9.06 12.09
CA ALA A 4 7.16 -7.90 11.96
C ALA A 4 5.83 -8.32 11.33
N GLY A 5 5.85 -9.20 10.32
CA GLY A 5 4.64 -9.81 9.75
C GLY A 5 3.87 -10.68 10.76
N ALA A 6 4.57 -11.28 11.72
CA ALA A 6 3.97 -11.97 12.86
C ALA A 6 3.46 -11.03 13.97
N GLY A 7 3.74 -9.72 13.89
CA GLY A 7 3.36 -8.73 14.90
C GLY A 7 4.22 -8.73 16.17
N GLU A 8 5.34 -9.46 16.21
CA GLU A 8 6.23 -9.54 17.38
C GLU A 8 7.09 -8.28 17.57
N ILE A 9 7.39 -7.59 16.48
CA ILE A 9 8.14 -6.33 16.46
C ILE A 9 7.43 -5.32 15.58
N PRO A 10 7.58 -4.01 15.84
CA PRO A 10 7.03 -2.98 14.96
C PRO A 10 7.56 -3.10 13.52
N ALA A 11 6.69 -2.76 12.56
CA ALA A 11 7.07 -2.56 11.16
C ALA A 11 7.67 -1.16 10.94
N ASP A 12 8.19 -0.89 9.74
CA ASP A 12 8.70 0.44 9.41
C ASP A 12 7.53 1.42 9.21
N LEU A 13 6.54 0.98 8.44
CA LEU A 13 5.33 1.73 8.12
C LEU A 13 4.09 0.84 8.28
N VAL A 14 3.02 1.40 8.81
CA VAL A 14 1.67 0.81 8.73
C VAL A 14 0.69 1.79 8.10
N VAL A 15 -0.02 1.33 7.08
CA VAL A 15 -1.23 2.00 6.57
C VAL A 15 -2.43 1.40 7.29
N ARG A 16 -3.01 2.13 8.23
CA ARG A 16 -4.05 1.66 9.15
C ARG A 16 -5.45 2.04 8.69
N ASN A 17 -6.46 1.29 9.13
CA ASN A 17 -7.88 1.59 8.90
C ASN A 17 -8.24 1.74 7.41
N VAL A 18 -7.80 0.82 6.57
CA VAL A 18 -8.14 0.82 5.14
C VAL A 18 -9.15 -0.28 4.81
N ARG A 19 -9.90 -0.07 3.72
CA ARG A 19 -10.69 -1.10 3.06
C ARG A 19 -9.86 -1.67 1.90
N LEU A 20 -9.21 -2.80 2.14
CA LEU A 20 -8.36 -3.45 1.14
C LEU A 20 -9.23 -4.17 0.12
N LEU A 21 -9.04 -3.85 -1.17
CA LEU A 21 -9.59 -4.65 -2.27
C LEU A 21 -8.64 -5.80 -2.58
N ASP A 22 -9.09 -7.03 -2.34
CA ASP A 22 -8.45 -8.21 -2.87
C ASP A 22 -8.83 -8.33 -4.35
N VAL A 23 -7.89 -7.99 -5.23
CA VAL A 23 -8.08 -8.03 -6.69
C VAL A 23 -8.15 -9.46 -7.26
N VAL A 24 -7.80 -10.49 -6.47
CA VAL A 24 -7.93 -11.89 -6.86
C VAL A 24 -9.37 -12.37 -6.65
N THR A 25 -9.98 -12.02 -5.51
CA THR A 25 -11.32 -12.51 -5.14
C THR A 25 -12.44 -11.48 -5.36
N GLY A 26 -12.10 -10.21 -5.59
CA GLY A 26 -13.03 -9.08 -5.67
C GLY A 26 -13.62 -8.66 -4.32
N ARG A 27 -13.14 -9.23 -3.21
CA ARG A 27 -13.64 -8.92 -1.86
C ARG A 27 -12.99 -7.69 -1.28
N VAL A 28 -13.73 -7.01 -0.40
CA VAL A 28 -13.23 -5.88 0.38
C VAL A 28 -13.20 -6.26 1.85
N SER A 29 -12.07 -6.03 2.51
CA SER A 29 -11.90 -6.26 3.95
C SER A 29 -11.32 -5.02 4.64
N GLU A 30 -11.78 -4.75 5.87
CA GLU A 30 -11.16 -3.71 6.70
C GLU A 30 -9.89 -4.24 7.35
N THR A 31 -8.78 -3.53 7.20
CA THR A 31 -7.49 -4.02 7.68
C THR A 31 -6.43 -2.91 7.83
N ASP A 32 -5.28 -3.31 8.38
CA ASP A 32 -4.03 -2.57 8.33
C ASP A 32 -3.07 -3.27 7.36
N ILE A 33 -2.18 -2.51 6.72
CA ILE A 33 -1.12 -3.02 5.85
C ILE A 33 0.22 -2.68 6.49
N ALA A 34 1.00 -3.70 6.87
CA ALA A 34 2.33 -3.53 7.44
C ALA A 34 3.43 -3.66 6.39
N ILE A 35 4.38 -2.74 6.40
CA ILE A 35 5.46 -2.62 5.42
C ILE A 35 6.81 -2.56 6.15
N VAL A 36 7.77 -3.34 5.66
CA VAL A 36 9.18 -3.28 6.07
C VAL A 36 10.03 -3.11 4.82
N GLY A 37 10.77 -2.01 4.72
CA GLY A 37 11.48 -1.60 3.51
C GLY A 37 10.55 -1.53 2.30
N ASP A 38 10.83 -2.32 1.27
CA ASP A 38 10.10 -2.38 0.01
C ASP A 38 9.11 -3.56 -0.07
N ARG A 39 8.71 -4.13 1.08
CA ARG A 39 7.85 -5.32 1.14
C ARG A 39 6.67 -5.13 2.08
N ILE A 40 5.48 -5.51 1.62
CA ILE A 40 4.32 -5.74 2.48
C ILE A 40 4.56 -7.05 3.23
N VAL A 41 4.57 -7.00 4.56
CA VAL A 41 4.86 -8.16 5.43
C VAL A 41 3.61 -8.72 6.11
N GLY A 42 2.50 -7.97 6.08
CA GLY A 42 1.29 -8.37 6.78
C GLY A 42 0.06 -7.58 6.35
N THR A 43 -1.06 -8.28 6.27
CA THR A 43 -2.41 -7.73 6.12
C THR A 43 -3.35 -8.52 7.04
N HIS A 44 -4.62 -8.12 7.14
CA HIS A 44 -5.67 -8.82 7.89
C HIS A 44 -5.46 -8.91 9.42
N ALA A 45 -4.62 -8.04 9.98
CA ALA A 45 -4.41 -7.89 11.42
C ALA A 45 -4.17 -6.42 11.77
N ARG A 46 -3.96 -6.12 13.07
CA ARG A 46 -3.52 -4.79 13.54
C ARG A 46 -2.02 -4.83 13.80
N TYR A 47 -1.32 -3.79 13.38
CA TYR A 47 0.14 -3.71 13.48
C TYR A 47 0.60 -2.44 14.18
N GLN A 48 1.76 -2.52 14.82
CA GLN A 48 2.52 -1.36 15.30
C GLN A 48 3.62 -1.02 14.29
N ALA A 49 4.00 0.24 14.19
CA ALA A 49 5.08 0.68 13.31
C ALA A 49 5.77 1.95 13.81
N ALA A 50 6.94 2.25 13.25
CA ALA A 50 7.64 3.51 13.48
C ALA A 50 6.87 4.69 12.85
N GLU A 51 6.28 4.49 11.66
CA GLU A 51 5.42 5.46 10.99
C GLU A 51 4.01 4.89 10.76
N VAL A 52 2.99 5.74 10.90
CA VAL A 52 1.59 5.36 10.67
C VAL A 52 0.91 6.34 9.74
N ILE A 53 0.32 5.81 8.67
CA ILE A 53 -0.59 6.53 7.78
C ILE A 53 -2.01 6.05 8.10
N ASP A 54 -2.88 6.94 8.57
CA ASP A 54 -4.30 6.61 8.80
C ASP A 54 -5.10 6.76 7.50
N GLY A 55 -5.58 5.64 6.98
CA GLY A 55 -6.41 5.56 5.80
C GLY A 55 -7.85 6.04 6.00
N ARG A 56 -8.33 6.22 7.25
CA ARG A 56 -9.67 6.75 7.57
C ARG A 56 -10.81 6.05 6.83
N GLY A 57 -10.73 4.73 6.68
CA GLY A 57 -11.71 3.90 5.98
C GLY A 57 -11.68 4.02 4.44
N ARG A 58 -10.66 4.67 3.86
CA ARG A 58 -10.47 4.73 2.41
C ARG A 58 -10.06 3.38 1.85
N PHE A 59 -10.24 3.23 0.54
CA PHE A 59 -9.82 2.01 -0.14
C PHE A 59 -8.30 1.95 -0.30
N ALA A 60 -7.74 0.78 -0.07
CA ALA A 60 -6.38 0.44 -0.45
C ALA A 60 -6.44 -0.54 -1.63
N VAL A 61 -5.69 -0.21 -2.68
CA VAL A 61 -5.53 -1.01 -3.90
C VAL A 61 -4.04 -1.11 -4.22
N PRO A 62 -3.60 -2.13 -4.98
CA PRO A 62 -2.27 -2.11 -5.58
C PRO A 62 -2.07 -0.84 -6.41
N GLY A 63 -0.81 -0.36 -6.49
CA GLY A 63 -0.46 0.73 -7.40
C GLY A 63 -0.87 0.40 -8.83
N PHE A 64 -1.37 1.39 -9.55
CA PHE A 64 -1.80 1.19 -10.93
C PHE A 64 -0.59 0.97 -11.84
N ILE A 65 -0.78 0.12 -12.84
CA ILE A 65 0.21 -0.21 -13.86
C ILE A 65 -0.38 0.21 -15.20
N ASP A 66 0.25 1.18 -15.85
CA ASP A 66 -0.05 1.53 -17.23
C ASP A 66 0.81 0.65 -18.15
N THR A 67 0.16 -0.20 -18.94
CA THR A 67 0.83 -1.14 -19.85
C THR A 67 1.20 -0.50 -21.19
N HIS A 68 0.66 0.68 -21.49
CA HIS A 68 0.90 1.36 -22.76
C HIS A 68 0.64 2.86 -22.67
N LEU A 69 1.73 3.61 -22.56
CA LEU A 69 1.73 5.06 -22.43
C LEU A 69 2.72 5.71 -23.40
N HIS A 70 2.35 6.89 -23.89
CA HIS A 70 3.25 7.84 -24.53
C HIS A 70 3.28 9.14 -23.70
N ILE A 71 4.37 9.37 -22.97
CA ILE A 71 4.52 10.57 -22.13
C ILE A 71 4.45 11.84 -23.00
N GLU A 72 4.97 11.78 -24.22
CA GLU A 72 5.04 12.89 -25.17
C GLU A 72 3.65 13.45 -25.53
N SER A 73 2.62 12.60 -25.52
CA SER A 73 1.23 12.99 -25.80
C SER A 73 0.64 13.89 -24.71
N SER A 74 1.24 13.91 -23.51
CA SER A 74 0.85 14.83 -22.44
C SER A 74 1.43 16.23 -22.59
N LEU A 75 2.32 16.44 -23.58
CA LEU A 75 3.04 17.69 -23.84
C LEU A 75 3.86 18.20 -22.64
N VAL A 76 4.20 17.32 -21.70
CA VAL A 76 5.09 17.62 -20.57
C VAL A 76 6.33 16.73 -20.58
N SER A 77 7.36 17.15 -19.86
CA SER A 77 8.57 16.35 -19.69
C SER A 77 8.31 15.14 -18.77
N PRO A 78 9.11 14.06 -18.86
CA PRO A 78 8.96 12.91 -17.96
C PRO A 78 9.02 13.26 -16.47
N LEU A 79 9.83 14.26 -16.08
CA LEU A 79 9.91 14.69 -14.67
C LEU A 79 8.62 15.36 -14.19
N GLU A 80 7.93 16.09 -15.08
CA GLU A 80 6.65 16.71 -14.75
C GLU A 80 5.51 15.70 -14.78
N PHE A 81 5.63 14.65 -15.62
CA PHE A 81 4.66 13.57 -15.68
C PHE A 81 4.63 12.70 -14.40
N ASP A 82 5.75 12.57 -13.68
CA ASP A 82 5.90 11.73 -12.49
C ASP A 82 5.39 12.36 -11.17
N ARG A 83 4.97 13.63 -11.19
CA ARG A 83 4.56 14.37 -9.97
C ARG A 83 3.11 14.14 -9.56
#